data_AF-A0A177EYR3-F1
#
_entry.id   AF-A0A177EYR3-F1
#
_cell.length_a   1.000
_cell.length_b   1.000
_cell.length_c   1.000
_cell.angle_alpha   90.00
_cell.angle_beta   90.00
_cell.angle_gamma   90.00
#
_symmetry.space_group_name_H-M   'P 1'
#
loop_
_entity.id
_entity.type
_entity.pdbx_description
1 polymer ?
#
loop_
_entity_poly.entity_id
_entity_poly.type
_entity_poly.pdbx_seq_one_letter_code
_entity_poly.pdbx_strand_id
1 'polypeptide(L)'
;MSGNAAAAVESLSGSKVSAVSASAHFQTTPADIHYLQYSLEKEAEYLPQIRELISKDLSEPYSIYVYRYFLYQWPELCFMAVDANDDNRLAGVVICKLEPHRGGPLRGYIAMLATKDKFRGKGIATTLVSKAMDLMIEKDADEIALETEETNTAAMKLYERLGFLRSKKLHRYYMNGNSAYRLLLYLKEGVGGILTQDEFNGPGLEVQDEMRYPHRYQESPQDVLSRGIV
;
A
#
# COMPACT_ATOMS: atom_id res chain seq x y z
N MET A 1 -8.47 38.14 -59.85
CA MET A 1 -8.38 38.85 -58.55
C MET A 1 -9.62 38.49 -57.75
N SER A 2 -9.48 37.60 -56.77
CA SER A 2 -10.37 37.46 -55.62
C SER A 2 -9.65 36.47 -54.72
N GLY A 3 -9.14 37.00 -53.61
CA GLY A 3 -8.49 36.21 -52.57
C GLY A 3 -9.55 35.55 -51.70
N ASN A 4 -9.16 34.44 -51.08
CA ASN A 4 -9.76 34.03 -49.84
C ASN A 4 -8.66 33.45 -48.93
N ALA A 5 -8.38 34.17 -47.86
CA ALA A 5 -7.60 33.72 -46.72
C ALA A 5 -8.56 33.08 -45.72
N ALA A 6 -8.31 31.83 -45.33
CA ALA A 6 -8.94 31.25 -44.15
C ALA A 6 -8.06 30.13 -43.58
N ALA A 7 -7.43 30.47 -42.45
CA ALA A 7 -7.14 29.65 -41.28
C ALA A 7 -6.43 28.30 -41.47
N ALA A 8 -5.15 28.32 -41.10
CA ALA A 8 -4.40 27.18 -40.63
C ALA A 8 -5.03 26.60 -39.34
N VAL A 9 -5.21 25.28 -39.32
CA VAL A 9 -5.41 24.50 -38.10
C VAL A 9 -4.58 23.23 -38.25
N GLU A 10 -3.28 23.34 -37.95
CA GLU A 10 -2.42 22.17 -37.77
C GLU A 10 -2.80 21.52 -36.43
N SER A 11 -3.44 20.35 -36.51
CA SER A 11 -3.67 19.49 -35.36
C SER A 11 -2.35 18.85 -34.93
N LEU A 12 -1.74 19.40 -33.87
CA LEU A 12 -0.71 18.75 -33.08
C LEU A 12 -1.34 17.53 -32.38
N SER A 13 -1.31 16.37 -33.04
CA SER A 13 -1.59 15.08 -32.38
C SER A 13 -0.44 14.78 -31.43
N GLY A 14 -0.73 14.89 -30.13
CA GLY A 14 0.22 14.76 -29.04
C GLY A 14 1.09 13.52 -29.13
N SER A 15 2.40 13.75 -29.01
CA SER A 15 3.39 12.73 -28.72
C SER A 15 2.98 11.96 -27.47
N LYS A 16 2.74 10.65 -27.62
CA LYS A 16 2.71 9.68 -26.52
C LYS A 16 4.05 9.78 -25.79
N VAL A 17 4.07 10.46 -24.64
CA VAL A 17 5.21 10.40 -23.72
C VAL A 17 5.26 8.95 -23.23
N SER A 18 6.29 8.22 -23.64
CA SER A 18 6.63 6.91 -23.09
C SER A 18 6.94 7.09 -21.60
N ALA A 19 5.94 6.85 -20.75
CA ALA A 19 6.02 7.05 -19.31
C ALA A 19 6.87 5.95 -18.68
N VAL A 20 8.18 6.17 -18.61
CA VAL A 20 8.99 5.50 -17.60
C VAL A 20 8.52 6.05 -16.25
N SER A 21 7.88 5.22 -15.42
CA SER A 21 7.43 5.64 -14.09
C SER A 21 8.60 6.22 -13.29
N ALA A 22 8.37 7.31 -12.57
CA ALA A 22 9.39 7.93 -11.71
C ALA A 22 10.01 6.94 -10.69
N SER A 23 9.28 5.86 -10.37
CA SER A 23 9.74 4.79 -9.48
C SER A 23 10.82 3.91 -10.12
N ALA A 24 10.91 3.85 -11.46
CA ALA A 24 11.81 2.95 -12.19
C ALA A 24 13.28 3.19 -11.84
N HIS A 25 13.64 4.43 -11.49
CA HIS A 25 14.99 4.80 -11.06
C HIS A 25 15.42 4.15 -9.74
N PHE A 26 14.47 3.70 -8.93
CA PHE A 26 14.74 3.04 -7.65
C PHE A 26 14.69 1.50 -7.74
N GLN A 27 14.26 0.96 -8.88
CA GLN A 27 14.15 -0.48 -9.08
C GLN A 27 15.54 -1.08 -9.32
N THR A 28 15.82 -2.19 -8.64
CA THR A 28 17.04 -2.99 -8.83
C THR A 28 16.66 -4.45 -9.08
N THR A 29 17.42 -5.09 -9.96
CA THR A 29 17.30 -6.53 -10.22
C THR A 29 18.63 -7.18 -9.91
N PRO A 30 18.84 -7.65 -8.67
CA PRO A 30 19.97 -8.53 -8.37
C PRO A 30 19.94 -9.73 -9.33
N ALA A 31 21.10 -10.19 -9.79
CA ALA A 31 21.21 -11.18 -10.87
C ALA A 31 20.37 -12.46 -10.65
N ASP A 32 20.23 -12.89 -9.40
CA ASP A 32 19.56 -14.13 -9.02
C ASP A 32 18.13 -13.94 -8.50
N ILE A 33 17.60 -12.71 -8.56
CA ILE A 33 16.27 -12.40 -8.03
C ILE A 33 15.31 -12.13 -9.18
N HIS A 34 14.30 -12.98 -9.29
CA HIS A 34 13.19 -12.79 -10.22
C HIS A 34 11.99 -12.18 -9.50
N TYR A 35 11.38 -11.18 -10.11
CA TYR A 35 10.16 -10.57 -9.61
C TYR A 35 8.96 -11.17 -10.34
N LEU A 36 8.01 -11.69 -9.57
CA LEU A 36 6.81 -12.34 -10.06
C LEU A 36 5.58 -11.60 -9.54
N GLN A 37 4.56 -11.43 -10.36
CA GLN A 37 3.22 -11.08 -9.89
C GLN A 37 2.58 -12.32 -9.27
N TYR A 38 1.84 -12.15 -8.17
CA TYR A 38 1.15 -13.25 -7.53
C TYR A 38 0.03 -13.79 -8.43
N SER A 39 -0.15 -15.11 -8.41
CA SER A 39 -1.26 -15.79 -9.07
C SER A 39 -1.86 -16.81 -8.11
N LEU A 40 -3.20 -16.89 -8.11
CA LEU A 40 -3.95 -17.83 -7.27
C LEU A 40 -3.61 -19.29 -7.56
N GLU A 41 -3.21 -19.61 -8.78
CA GLU A 41 -2.76 -20.95 -9.16
C GLU A 41 -1.54 -21.42 -8.35
N LYS A 42 -0.74 -20.47 -7.85
CA LYS A 42 0.46 -20.73 -7.05
C LYS A 42 0.25 -20.58 -5.54
N GLU A 43 -1.00 -20.53 -5.07
CA GLU A 43 -1.29 -20.40 -3.64
C GLU A 43 -0.63 -21.53 -2.82
N ALA A 44 -0.76 -22.78 -3.27
CA ALA A 44 -0.21 -23.93 -2.56
C ALA A 44 1.32 -23.84 -2.37
N GLU A 45 2.03 -23.20 -3.30
CA GLU A 45 3.47 -23.00 -3.27
C GLU A 45 3.88 -21.80 -2.41
N TYR A 46 3.23 -20.65 -2.61
CA TYR A 46 3.71 -19.38 -2.06
C TYR A 46 3.00 -18.92 -0.79
N LEU A 47 1.71 -19.24 -0.58
CA LEU A 47 1.01 -18.78 0.62
C LEU A 47 1.69 -19.28 1.92
N PRO A 48 2.17 -20.54 2.03
CA PRO A 48 2.94 -20.97 3.20
C PRO A 48 4.21 -20.13 3.41
N GLN A 49 4.96 -19.85 2.34
CA GLN A 49 6.21 -19.08 2.39
C GLN A 49 5.98 -17.60 2.74
N ILE A 50 4.91 -17.00 2.21
CA ILE A 50 4.46 -15.64 2.50
C ILE A 50 4.13 -15.51 3.99
N ARG A 51 3.36 -16.46 4.54
CA ARG A 51 2.97 -16.49 5.95
C ARG A 51 4.19 -16.62 6.86
N GLU A 52 5.09 -17.54 6.54
CA GLU A 52 6.34 -17.73 7.29
C GLU A 52 7.15 -16.44 7.32
N LEU A 53 7.40 -15.83 6.15
CA LEU A 53 8.17 -14.62 6.01
C LEU A 53 7.56 -13.44 6.79
N ILE A 54 6.26 -13.20 6.62
CA ILE A 54 5.57 -12.08 7.28
C ILE A 54 5.50 -12.26 8.79
N SER A 55 5.23 -13.48 9.28
CA SER A 55 5.16 -13.76 10.72
C SER A 55 6.49 -13.55 11.45
N LYS A 56 7.62 -13.62 10.73
CA LYS A 56 8.94 -13.36 11.27
C LYS A 56 9.29 -11.87 11.28
N ASP A 57 8.83 -11.13 10.28
CA ASP A 57 9.23 -9.74 10.06
C ASP A 57 8.26 -8.70 10.62
N LEU A 58 6.97 -9.04 10.76
CA LEU A 58 5.93 -8.13 11.25
C LEU A 58 5.47 -8.53 12.66
N SER A 59 5.11 -7.53 13.46
CA SER A 59 4.69 -7.67 14.86
C SER A 59 3.27 -8.21 15.02
N GLU A 60 2.46 -8.18 13.96
CA GLU A 60 1.04 -8.51 13.98
C GLU A 60 0.75 -9.97 13.56
N PRO A 61 0.07 -10.76 14.40
CA PRO A 61 -0.29 -12.13 14.06
C PRO A 61 -1.50 -12.18 13.13
N TYR A 62 -1.27 -12.22 11.81
CA TYR A 62 -2.36 -12.35 10.83
C TYR A 62 -2.90 -13.78 10.73
N SER A 63 -4.22 -13.94 10.73
CA SER A 63 -4.86 -15.21 10.37
C SER A 63 -4.73 -15.48 8.87
N ILE A 64 -4.83 -16.76 8.46
CA ILE A 64 -4.79 -17.13 7.03
C ILE A 64 -5.86 -16.40 6.19
N TYR A 65 -7.00 -16.05 6.81
CA TYR A 65 -8.09 -15.35 6.14
C TYR A 65 -7.70 -13.94 5.70
N VAL A 66 -6.85 -13.25 6.46
CA VAL A 66 -6.37 -11.91 6.09
C VAL A 66 -5.54 -11.99 4.82
N TYR A 67 -4.60 -12.94 4.73
CA TYR A 67 -3.80 -13.14 3.51
C TYR A 67 -4.69 -13.45 2.31
N ARG A 68 -5.63 -14.40 2.46
CA ARG A 68 -6.54 -14.78 1.38
C ARG A 68 -7.45 -13.65 0.93
N TYR A 69 -7.95 -12.83 1.85
CA TYR A 69 -8.74 -11.65 1.52
C TYR A 69 -8.01 -10.75 0.51
N PHE A 70 -6.75 -10.39 0.78
CA PHE A 70 -5.97 -9.59 -0.16
C PHE A 70 -5.63 -10.36 -1.44
N LEU A 71 -5.09 -11.58 -1.31
CA LEU A 71 -4.56 -12.35 -2.43
C LEU A 71 -5.65 -12.82 -3.41
N TYR A 72 -6.90 -12.95 -2.97
CA TYR A 72 -8.02 -13.34 -3.83
C TYR A 72 -8.68 -12.15 -4.51
N GLN A 73 -8.74 -10.99 -3.83
CA GLN A 73 -9.40 -9.81 -4.36
C GLN A 73 -8.47 -8.96 -5.23
N TRP A 74 -7.18 -8.90 -4.90
CA TRP A 74 -6.17 -8.13 -5.64
C TRP A 74 -4.88 -8.93 -5.88
N PRO A 75 -4.95 -10.15 -6.45
CA PRO A 75 -3.75 -10.93 -6.76
C PRO A 75 -2.76 -10.15 -7.63
N GLU A 76 -3.26 -9.34 -8.56
CA GLU A 76 -2.45 -8.56 -9.49
C GLU A 76 -1.66 -7.45 -8.80
N LEU A 77 -2.12 -6.91 -7.67
CA LEU A 77 -1.39 -5.87 -6.93
C LEU A 77 -0.33 -6.46 -6.00
N CYS A 78 -0.26 -7.79 -5.89
CA CYS A 78 0.67 -8.47 -5.02
C CYS A 78 1.87 -8.98 -5.82
N PHE A 79 3.07 -8.65 -5.37
CA PHE A 79 4.31 -9.03 -6.06
C PHE A 79 5.24 -9.78 -5.11
N MET A 80 6.01 -10.71 -5.68
CA MET A 80 6.96 -11.55 -5.00
C MET A 80 8.34 -11.38 -5.64
N ALA A 81 9.38 -11.49 -4.83
CA ALA A 81 10.75 -11.69 -5.27
C ALA A 81 11.13 -13.13 -4.92
N VAL A 82 11.67 -13.88 -5.87
CA VAL A 82 12.09 -15.27 -5.69
C VAL A 82 13.56 -15.43 -6.05
N ASP A 83 14.26 -16.30 -5.32
CA ASP A 83 15.66 -16.64 -5.55
C ASP A 83 15.77 -17.75 -6.61
N ALA A 84 16.27 -17.41 -7.79
CA ALA A 84 16.42 -18.34 -8.91
C ALA A 84 17.45 -19.45 -8.62
N ASN A 85 18.38 -19.21 -7.68
CA ASN A 85 19.40 -20.19 -7.30
C ASN A 85 18.95 -21.14 -6.18
N ASP A 86 17.77 -20.91 -5.61
CA ASP A 86 17.23 -21.63 -4.45
C ASP A 86 15.79 -22.07 -4.75
N ASP A 87 15.58 -22.79 -5.86
CA ASP A 87 14.28 -23.37 -6.26
C ASP A 87 13.10 -22.36 -6.21
N ASN A 88 13.34 -21.12 -6.66
CA ASN A 88 12.38 -20.01 -6.59
C ASN A 88 11.81 -19.76 -5.18
N ARG A 89 12.60 -20.01 -4.13
CA ARG A 89 12.22 -19.70 -2.75
C ARG A 89 11.98 -18.21 -2.60
N LEU A 90 10.94 -17.88 -1.83
CA LEU A 90 10.52 -16.50 -1.62
C LEU A 90 11.64 -15.69 -0.93
N ALA A 91 12.09 -14.62 -1.56
CA ALA A 91 13.06 -13.66 -1.05
C ALA A 91 12.38 -12.42 -0.43
N GLY A 92 11.23 -12.03 -0.96
CA GLY A 92 10.43 -10.91 -0.46
C GLY A 92 9.03 -10.90 -1.06
N VAL A 93 8.12 -10.16 -0.44
CA VAL A 93 6.73 -10.02 -0.89
C VAL A 93 6.18 -8.64 -0.52
N VAL A 94 5.33 -8.10 -1.39
CA VAL A 94 4.44 -6.98 -1.09
C VAL A 94 3.00 -7.42 -1.36
N ILE A 95 2.10 -7.14 -0.43
CA ILE A 95 0.67 -7.41 -0.52
C ILE A 95 -0.07 -6.09 -0.46
N CYS A 96 -0.95 -5.87 -1.43
CA CYS A 96 -1.59 -4.59 -1.66
C CYS A 96 -3.08 -4.76 -2.00
N LYS A 97 -3.82 -3.65 -1.92
CA LYS A 97 -5.18 -3.53 -2.45
C LYS A 97 -5.41 -2.18 -3.12
N LEU A 98 -6.50 -2.06 -3.86
CA LEU A 98 -6.98 -0.82 -4.45
C LEU A 98 -8.51 -0.76 -4.39
N GLU A 99 -9.05 0.20 -3.66
CA GLU A 99 -10.50 0.36 -3.49
C GLU A 99 -10.88 1.80 -3.08
N PRO A 100 -12.14 2.22 -3.29
CA PRO A 100 -12.62 3.50 -2.77
C PRO A 100 -12.49 3.58 -1.25
N HIS A 101 -11.80 4.60 -0.74
CA HIS A 101 -11.61 4.76 0.69
C HIS A 101 -12.72 5.58 1.33
N ARG A 102 -13.66 4.90 2.00
CA ARG A 102 -14.71 5.53 2.84
C ARG A 102 -15.52 6.60 2.08
N GLY A 103 -15.87 6.29 0.84
CA GLY A 103 -16.59 7.21 -0.07
C GLY A 103 -15.75 8.38 -0.62
N GLY A 104 -14.45 8.40 -0.34
CA GLY A 104 -13.49 9.36 -0.88
C GLY A 104 -12.64 8.77 -2.02
N PRO A 105 -11.34 9.09 -2.07
CA PRO A 105 -10.47 8.74 -3.21
C PRO A 105 -10.32 7.23 -3.42
N LEU A 106 -10.06 6.82 -4.67
CA LEU A 106 -9.60 5.49 -5.01
C LEU A 106 -8.18 5.30 -4.47
N ARG A 107 -8.06 4.57 -3.35
CA ARG A 107 -6.83 4.47 -2.57
C ARG A 107 -6.16 3.13 -2.77
N GLY A 108 -4.91 3.19 -3.23
CA GLY A 108 -3.98 2.07 -3.10
C GLY A 108 -3.55 1.90 -1.65
N TYR A 109 -3.42 0.67 -1.17
CA TYR A 109 -2.99 0.41 0.20
C TYR A 109 -1.94 -0.69 0.23
N ILE A 110 -0.77 -0.39 0.81
CA ILE A 110 0.30 -1.36 1.04
C ILE A 110 0.08 -1.99 2.41
N ALA A 111 -0.48 -3.20 2.41
CA ALA A 111 -0.89 -3.88 3.64
C ALA A 111 0.28 -4.55 4.34
N MET A 112 1.14 -5.25 3.59
CA MET A 112 2.24 -6.03 4.13
C MET A 112 3.43 -5.94 3.17
N LEU A 113 4.63 -5.76 3.74
CA LEU A 113 5.90 -5.78 3.02
C LEU A 113 6.93 -6.52 3.89
N ALA A 114 7.56 -7.54 3.33
CA ALA A 114 8.61 -8.29 4.03
C ALA A 114 9.72 -8.72 3.07
N THR A 115 10.94 -8.87 3.58
CA THR A 115 12.10 -9.31 2.80
C THR A 115 13.03 -10.09 3.72
N LYS A 116 13.37 -11.33 3.33
CA LYS A 116 14.25 -12.20 4.12
C LYS A 116 15.57 -11.51 4.42
N ASP A 117 16.08 -11.71 5.63
CA ASP A 117 17.29 -11.05 6.15
C ASP A 117 18.48 -11.09 5.18
N LYS A 118 18.78 -12.26 4.57
CA LYS A 118 19.89 -12.45 3.61
C LYS A 118 19.78 -11.61 2.33
N PHE A 119 18.62 -11.02 2.07
CA PHE A 119 18.32 -10.23 0.88
C PHE A 119 18.08 -8.74 1.17
N ARG A 120 18.10 -8.33 2.44
CA ARG A 120 17.97 -6.91 2.81
C ARG A 120 19.16 -6.09 2.30
N GLY A 121 18.93 -4.79 2.10
CA GLY A 121 19.95 -3.87 1.57
C GLY A 121 20.23 -4.00 0.07
N LYS A 122 19.57 -4.92 -0.65
CA LYS A 122 19.75 -5.16 -2.10
C LYS A 122 18.72 -4.46 -3.00
N GLY A 123 17.85 -3.62 -2.43
CA GLY A 123 16.80 -2.87 -3.15
C GLY A 123 15.54 -3.67 -3.49
N ILE A 124 15.40 -4.91 -3.00
CA ILE A 124 14.24 -5.78 -3.28
C ILE A 124 12.93 -5.18 -2.79
N ALA A 125 12.86 -4.72 -1.54
CA ALA A 125 11.67 -4.08 -0.99
C ALA A 125 11.25 -2.84 -1.80
N THR A 126 12.22 -2.02 -2.19
CA THR A 126 11.99 -0.83 -3.03
C THR A 126 11.42 -1.22 -4.40
N THR A 127 11.96 -2.27 -5.02
CA THR A 127 11.49 -2.75 -6.32
C THR A 127 10.08 -3.34 -6.24
N LEU A 128 9.79 -4.14 -5.20
CA LEU A 128 8.46 -4.70 -4.97
C LEU A 128 7.41 -3.59 -4.81
N VAL A 129 7.68 -2.62 -3.92
CA VAL A 129 6.77 -1.49 -3.70
C VAL A 129 6.61 -0.66 -4.97
N SER A 130 7.69 -0.40 -5.70
CA SER A 130 7.64 0.36 -6.95
C SER A 130 6.75 -0.31 -7.99
N LYS A 131 6.85 -1.64 -8.17
CA LYS A 131 5.99 -2.40 -9.09
C LYS A 131 4.51 -2.32 -8.70
N ALA A 132 4.20 -2.44 -7.40
CA ALA A 132 2.84 -2.31 -6.91
C ALA A 132 2.29 -0.90 -7.13
N MET A 133 3.09 0.13 -6.84
CA MET A 133 2.75 1.54 -7.08
C MET A 133 2.49 1.83 -8.56
N ASP A 134 3.37 1.35 -9.44
CA ASP A 134 3.24 1.55 -10.89
C ASP A 134 1.90 0.98 -11.40
N LEU A 135 1.52 -0.21 -10.93
CA LEU A 135 0.25 -0.83 -11.30
C LEU A 135 -0.96 -0.13 -10.66
N MET A 136 -0.84 0.40 -9.43
CA MET A 136 -1.89 1.24 -8.83
C MET A 136 -2.10 2.52 -9.62
N ILE A 137 -1.03 3.17 -10.07
CA ILE A 137 -1.08 4.37 -10.92
C ILE A 137 -1.72 4.03 -12.26
N GLU A 138 -1.33 2.91 -12.90
CA GLU A 138 -1.96 2.44 -14.14
C GLU A 138 -3.47 2.18 -13.96
N LYS A 139 -3.87 1.71 -12.78
CA LYS A 139 -5.27 1.51 -12.37
C LYS A 139 -5.96 2.77 -11.85
N ASP A 140 -5.40 3.94 -12.12
CA ASP A 140 -5.96 5.26 -11.82
C ASP A 140 -6.14 5.56 -10.32
N ALA A 141 -5.30 5.00 -9.45
CA ALA A 141 -5.28 5.35 -8.03
C ALA A 141 -5.09 6.86 -7.83
N ASP A 142 -5.86 7.43 -6.90
CA ASP A 142 -5.78 8.84 -6.52
C ASP A 142 -4.64 9.09 -5.51
N GLU A 143 -4.40 8.09 -4.66
CA GLU A 143 -3.37 8.11 -3.63
C GLU A 143 -2.98 6.70 -3.18
N ILE A 144 -1.85 6.58 -2.48
CA ILE A 144 -1.38 5.34 -1.87
C ILE A 144 -1.11 5.56 -0.39
N ALA A 145 -1.60 4.66 0.46
CA ALA A 145 -1.47 4.74 1.91
C ALA A 145 -0.81 3.50 2.51
N LEU A 146 -0.20 3.69 3.69
CA LEU A 146 0.26 2.60 4.56
C LEU A 146 0.49 3.10 5.98
N GLU A 147 0.62 2.15 6.91
CA GLU A 147 1.09 2.38 8.27
C GLU A 147 2.38 1.61 8.55
N THR A 148 3.29 2.24 9.29
CA THR A 148 4.50 1.58 9.79
C THR A 148 4.79 2.01 11.22
N GLU A 149 5.39 1.11 12.00
CA GLU A 149 5.89 1.41 13.35
C GLU A 149 6.84 2.61 13.33
N GLU A 150 6.70 3.50 14.30
CA GLU A 150 7.57 4.69 14.40
C GLU A 150 9.05 4.34 14.61
N THR A 151 9.32 3.15 15.15
CA THR A 151 10.65 2.59 15.40
C THR A 151 11.24 1.92 14.15
N ASN A 152 10.43 1.62 13.12
CA ASN A 152 10.89 0.97 11.89
C ASN A 152 11.54 1.99 10.93
N THR A 153 12.72 2.47 11.34
CA THR A 153 13.48 3.49 10.60
C THR A 153 13.85 3.08 9.18
N ALA A 154 14.00 1.77 8.92
CA ALA A 154 14.29 1.24 7.59
C ALA A 154 13.11 1.42 6.63
N ALA A 155 11.89 1.05 7.08
CA ALA A 155 10.67 1.25 6.31
C ALA A 155 10.38 2.74 6.10
N MET A 156 10.52 3.57 7.13
CA MET A 156 10.35 5.03 7.02
C MET A 156 11.23 5.62 5.92
N LYS A 157 12.54 5.31 5.93
CA LYS A 157 13.48 5.79 4.90
C LYS A 157 13.14 5.29 3.50
N LEU A 158 12.63 4.06 3.37
CA LEU A 158 12.21 3.49 2.10
C LEU A 158 11.04 4.30 1.53
N TYR A 159 9.99 4.50 2.32
CA TYR A 159 8.77 5.16 1.85
C TYR A 159 8.97 6.67 1.62
N GLU A 160 9.73 7.35 2.48
CA GLU A 160 10.09 8.76 2.27
C GLU A 160 10.87 8.96 0.96
N ARG A 161 11.78 8.03 0.61
CA ARG A 161 12.49 8.07 -0.68
C ARG A 161 11.55 7.89 -1.88
N LEU A 162 10.50 7.09 -1.72
CA LEU A 162 9.46 6.87 -2.73
C LEU A 162 8.42 8.01 -2.77
N GLY A 163 8.61 9.07 -1.98
CA GLY A 163 7.77 10.27 -2.01
C GLY A 163 6.60 10.25 -1.01
N PHE A 164 6.50 9.24 -0.14
CA PHE A 164 5.46 9.23 0.89
C PHE A 164 5.72 10.29 1.96
N LEU A 165 4.64 10.94 2.38
CA LEU A 165 4.62 11.96 3.40
C LEU A 165 3.98 11.41 4.68
N ARG A 166 4.50 11.81 5.84
CA ARG A 166 3.89 11.50 7.14
C ARG A 166 2.61 12.31 7.29
N SER A 167 1.46 11.66 7.23
CA SER A 167 0.15 12.30 7.32
C SER A 167 -0.35 12.39 8.76
N LYS A 168 -0.26 11.29 9.51
CA LYS A 168 -0.82 11.20 10.87
C LYS A 168 0.00 10.29 11.77
N LYS A 169 0.12 10.65 13.05
CA LYS A 169 0.61 9.75 14.09
C LYS A 169 -0.57 9.01 14.74
N LEU A 170 -0.46 7.69 14.82
CA LEU A 170 -1.45 6.81 15.43
C LEU A 170 -0.88 6.26 16.73
N HIS A 171 -1.38 6.75 17.86
CA HIS A 171 -0.88 6.35 19.18
C HIS A 171 -1.33 4.93 19.54
N ARG A 172 -0.39 4.10 20.00
CA ARG A 172 -0.66 2.71 20.44
C ARG A 172 -1.43 1.90 19.39
N TYR A 173 -1.00 2.03 18.13
CA TYR A 173 -1.68 1.45 16.98
C TYR A 173 -1.50 -0.06 16.88
N TYR A 174 -0.30 -0.56 17.17
CA TYR A 174 0.03 -1.98 17.11
C TYR A 174 -0.29 -2.68 18.43
N MET A 175 -0.49 -4.01 18.39
CA MET A 175 -0.84 -4.82 19.56
C MET A 175 0.22 -4.76 20.68
N ASN A 176 1.48 -4.54 20.31
CA ASN A 176 2.58 -4.33 21.26
C ASN A 176 2.54 -2.95 21.96
N GLY A 177 1.61 -2.07 21.59
CA GLY A 177 1.45 -0.73 22.13
C GLY A 177 2.31 0.35 21.44
N ASN A 178 3.09 -0.01 20.43
CA ASN A 178 3.89 0.95 19.67
C ASN A 178 3.00 1.87 18.83
N SER A 179 3.44 3.12 18.68
CA SER A 179 2.78 4.07 17.78
C SER A 179 3.17 3.79 16.32
N ALA A 180 2.29 4.17 15.40
CA ALA A 180 2.53 4.11 13.97
C ALA A 180 2.52 5.52 13.36
N TYR A 181 3.17 5.67 12.21
CA TYR A 181 2.88 6.75 11.28
C TYR A 181 2.05 6.21 10.12
N ARG A 182 0.96 6.91 9.81
CA ARG A 182 0.29 6.83 8.51
C ARG A 182 1.08 7.65 7.51
N LEU A 183 1.48 7.01 6.42
CA LEU A 183 2.19 7.58 5.30
C LEU A 183 1.25 7.64 4.10
N LEU A 184 1.27 8.75 3.37
CA LEU A 184 0.47 8.98 2.16
C LEU A 184 1.33 9.45 0.99
N LEU A 185 1.03 8.95 -0.19
CA LEU A 185 1.51 9.47 -1.47
C LEU A 185 0.31 9.89 -2.30
N TYR A 186 0.16 11.19 -2.54
CA TYR A 186 -0.87 11.72 -3.44
C TYR A 186 -0.41 11.59 -4.89
N LEU A 187 -1.24 10.99 -5.75
CA LEU A 187 -0.92 10.77 -7.16
C LEU A 187 -1.59 11.81 -8.08
N LYS A 188 -2.68 12.43 -7.62
CA LYS A 188 -3.41 13.47 -8.36
C LYS A 188 -3.54 14.74 -7.52
N GLU A 189 -3.61 15.88 -8.20
CA GLU A 189 -3.80 17.18 -7.57
C GLU A 189 -5.18 17.26 -6.88
N GLY A 190 -5.26 17.93 -5.73
CA GLY A 190 -6.51 18.13 -4.99
C GLY A 190 -6.97 16.95 -4.14
N VAL A 191 -6.38 15.75 -4.28
CA VAL A 191 -6.80 14.54 -3.53
C VAL A 191 -6.70 14.73 -2.02
N GLY A 192 -5.66 15.41 -1.53
CA GLY A 192 -5.49 15.69 -0.10
C GLY A 192 -6.58 16.58 0.53
N GLY A 193 -7.43 17.21 -0.29
CA GLY A 193 -8.60 17.98 0.18
C GLY A 193 -9.93 17.23 0.07
N ILE A 194 -9.95 16.00 -0.44
CA ILE A 194 -11.18 15.21 -0.56
C ILE A 194 -11.61 14.76 0.84
N LEU A 195 -12.81 15.17 1.23
CA LEU A 195 -13.42 14.74 2.48
C LEU A 195 -13.66 13.23 2.44
N THR A 196 -13.20 12.56 3.49
CA THR A 196 -13.55 11.16 3.76
C THR A 196 -14.54 11.13 4.91
N GLN A 197 -15.37 10.09 4.99
CA GLN A 197 -16.39 9.99 6.05
C GLN A 197 -15.83 9.85 7.48
N ASP A 198 -14.51 9.99 7.68
CA ASP A 198 -13.83 9.95 8.97
C ASP A 198 -13.82 11.27 9.74
N GLU A 199 -14.28 12.37 9.14
CA GLU A 199 -14.27 13.68 9.79
C GLU A 199 -15.54 13.93 10.60
N PHE A 200 -15.69 13.22 11.73
CA PHE A 200 -16.43 13.80 12.86
C PHE A 200 -15.57 14.91 13.48
N ASN A 201 -15.70 16.09 12.87
CA ASN A 201 -15.36 17.38 13.46
C ASN A 201 -16.41 17.67 14.56
N GLY A 202 -16.11 17.35 15.81
CA GLY A 202 -16.77 17.99 16.95
C GLY A 202 -15.98 19.25 17.30
N PRO A 203 -16.63 20.42 17.52
CA PRO A 203 -15.92 21.60 17.97
C PRO A 203 -15.26 21.29 19.32
N GLY A 204 -14.06 21.84 19.55
CA GLY A 204 -13.37 21.71 20.83
C GLY A 204 -14.29 22.10 21.97
N LEU A 205 -14.65 21.12 22.81
CA LEU A 205 -15.28 21.37 24.09
C LEU A 205 -14.16 21.55 25.13
N GLU A 206 -14.17 22.74 25.69
CA GLU A 206 -13.37 23.14 26.84
C GLU A 206 -13.42 22.09 27.94
N VAL A 207 -12.27 21.91 28.59
CA VAL A 207 -12.10 21.08 29.77
C VAL A 207 -13.01 21.61 30.89
N GLN A 208 -14.03 20.84 31.24
CA GLN A 208 -14.60 20.85 32.59
C GLN A 208 -14.71 19.41 33.10
N ASP A 209 -14.31 19.29 34.35
CA ASP A 209 -13.95 18.08 35.08
C ASP A 209 -15.16 17.21 35.46
N GLU A 210 -14.86 15.94 35.76
CA GLU A 210 -15.69 14.91 36.42
C GLU A 210 -17.04 14.46 35.80
N MET A 211 -17.03 13.28 35.14
CA MET A 211 -17.91 12.18 35.55
C MET A 211 -17.46 10.82 34.97
N ARG A 212 -17.17 9.89 35.86
CA ARG A 212 -16.80 8.50 35.59
C ARG A 212 -18.04 7.67 35.24
N TYR A 213 -18.15 7.16 34.01
CA TYR A 213 -19.01 6.01 33.64
C TYR A 213 -18.49 5.31 32.35
N PRO A 214 -18.85 4.04 32.08
CA PRO A 214 -17.93 2.99 31.69
C PRO A 214 -17.87 2.78 30.17
N HIS A 215 -16.75 2.25 29.70
CA HIS A 215 -16.57 1.80 28.31
C HIS A 215 -17.68 0.82 27.88
N ARG A 216 -18.49 1.25 26.91
CA ARG A 216 -19.25 0.35 26.03
C ARG A 216 -19.24 0.96 24.63
N TYR A 217 -18.25 0.59 23.82
CA TYR A 217 -18.30 0.85 22.38
C TYR A 217 -19.37 -0.07 21.77
N GLN A 218 -20.27 0.53 21.00
CA GLN A 218 -21.29 -0.15 20.23
C GLN A 218 -20.78 -0.16 18.79
N GLU A 219 -20.24 -1.31 18.36
CA GLU A 219 -19.62 -1.52 17.05
C GLU A 219 -20.66 -1.60 15.92
N SER A 220 -20.29 -1.09 14.75
CA SER A 220 -21.05 -1.24 13.50
C SER A 220 -20.69 -2.57 12.80
N PRO A 221 -21.58 -3.17 11.99
CA PRO A 221 -21.38 -4.52 11.43
C PRO A 221 -20.22 -4.72 10.43
N GLN A 222 -19.32 -3.74 10.24
CA GLN A 222 -18.15 -3.87 9.36
C GLN A 222 -16.85 -4.21 10.12
N ASP A 223 -16.88 -4.28 11.45
CA ASP A 223 -15.72 -4.60 12.31
C ASP A 223 -15.80 -5.97 13.01
N VAL A 224 -16.79 -6.82 12.69
CA VAL A 224 -16.95 -8.17 13.29
C VAL A 224 -16.98 -9.24 12.20
N LEU A 225 -15.82 -9.59 11.64
CA LEU A 225 -15.61 -10.90 11.02
C LEU A 225 -14.77 -11.79 11.94
N SER A 226 -15.31 -12.00 13.13
CA SER A 226 -15.08 -13.18 13.93
C SER A 226 -16.32 -13.45 14.76
N ARG A 227 -17.02 -14.56 14.48
CA ARG A 227 -17.41 -15.61 15.45
C ARG A 227 -18.60 -16.42 14.92
N GLY A 228 -18.35 -17.70 14.65
CA GLY A 228 -19.41 -18.70 14.55
C GLY A 228 -19.04 -19.93 13.73
N ILE A 229 -18.13 -20.79 14.24
CA ILE A 229 -18.17 -22.24 13.96
C ILE A 229 -17.79 -22.96 15.27
N VAL A 230 -18.79 -23.62 15.85
CA VAL A 230 -18.61 -24.96 16.44
C VAL A 230 -18.64 -25.94 15.28
#